data_AF-A0A2W6AYS8-F1
#
_entry.id   AF-A0A2W6AYS8-F1
#
_cell.length_a   1.000
_cell.length_b   1.000
_cell.length_c   1.000
_cell.angle_alpha   90.00
_cell.angle_beta   90.00
_cell.angle_gamma   90.00
#
_symmetry.space_group_name_H-M   'P 1'
#
loop_
_entity.id
_entity.type
_entity.pdbx_description
1 polymer ?
#
loop_
_entity_poly.entity_id
_entity_poly.type
_entity_poly.pdbx_seq_one_letter_code
_entity_poly.pdbx_strand_id
1 'polypeptide(L)'
;MAKDKRQSPSTLLWFIRHKSYVPISEIRRRFLVETEDGAFIDTGNQHRTYVGLPEGTAQSLEKLWRQGKIGLELSVEFDAHVLIGVYPMVPSKEHLLGPPNGHHRGQSNGHGFVPRERVCEESVPEVARVKER
;
A
#
# COMPACT_ATOMS: atom_id res chain seq x y z
N MET A 1 9.58 -24.24 19.86
CA MET A 1 8.62 -23.48 19.04
C MET A 1 8.83 -22.01 19.38
N ALA A 2 9.51 -21.26 18.52
CA ALA A 2 9.72 -19.83 18.72
C ALA A 2 8.35 -19.13 18.69
N LYS A 3 8.07 -18.32 19.69
CA LYS A 3 6.78 -17.67 19.84
C LYS A 3 6.73 -16.51 18.87
N ASP A 4 6.01 -16.69 17.77
CA ASP A 4 5.82 -15.67 16.76
C ASP A 4 5.17 -14.43 17.40
N LYS A 5 6.00 -13.41 17.68
CA LYS A 5 5.55 -12.22 18.39
C LYS A 5 4.90 -11.30 17.38
N ARG A 6 3.58 -11.36 17.31
CA ARG A 6 2.76 -10.39 16.58
C ARG A 6 3.14 -8.97 17.04
N GLN A 7 3.78 -8.21 16.15
CA GLN A 7 4.17 -6.85 16.45
C GLN A 7 2.95 -5.92 16.36
N SER A 8 2.91 -4.90 17.22
CA SER A 8 1.83 -3.92 17.16
C SER A 8 1.92 -3.11 15.86
N PRO A 9 0.81 -2.95 15.10
CA PRO A 9 0.79 -2.12 13.90
C PRO A 9 1.25 -0.67 14.15
N SER A 10 0.98 -0.12 15.33
CA SER A 10 1.38 1.24 15.69
C SER A 10 2.90 1.37 15.84
N THR A 11 3.55 0.40 16.48
CA THR A 11 5.02 0.37 16.63
C THR A 11 5.70 0.18 15.29
N LEU A 12 5.17 -0.72 14.45
CA LEU A 12 5.67 -0.94 13.10
C LEU A 12 5.55 0.32 12.24
N LEU A 13 4.39 0.98 12.27
CA LEU A 13 4.17 2.24 11.55
C LEU A 13 5.10 3.35 12.03
N TRP A 14 5.27 3.51 13.34
CA TRP A 14 6.18 4.52 13.88
C TRP A 14 7.61 4.31 13.38
N PHE A 15 8.09 3.06 13.38
CA PHE A 15 9.41 2.71 12.85
C PHE A 15 9.55 3.05 11.37
N ILE A 16 8.55 2.69 10.55
CA ILE A 16 8.53 2.99 9.11
C ILE A 16 8.51 4.50 8.87
N ARG A 17 7.71 5.27 9.60
CA ARG A 17 7.59 6.73 9.42
C ARG A 17 8.86 7.52 9.74
N HIS A 18 9.76 6.99 10.55
CA HIS A 18 11.05 7.64 10.84
C HIS A 18 12.05 7.48 9.69
N LYS A 19 11.70 6.70 8.66
CA LYS A 19 12.54 6.44 7.50
C LYS A 19 11.78 6.74 6.22
N SER A 20 12.47 7.23 5.20
CA SER A 20 11.86 7.40 3.88
C SER A 20 11.56 6.04 3.22
N TYR A 21 12.33 5.01 3.58
CA TYR A 21 12.22 3.66 3.07
C TYR A 21 12.81 2.66 4.07
N VAL A 22 12.19 1.48 4.16
CA VAL A 22 12.65 0.39 5.04
C VAL A 22 12.64 -0.94 4.28
N PRO A 23 13.80 -1.58 4.06
CA PRO A 23 13.85 -2.90 3.47
C PRO A 23 13.35 -3.97 4.45
N ILE A 24 12.80 -5.07 3.94
CA ILE A 24 12.27 -6.17 4.77
C ILE A 24 13.33 -6.76 5.71
N SER A 25 14.58 -6.88 5.24
CA SER A 25 15.71 -7.35 6.05
C SER A 25 15.97 -6.49 7.28
N GLU A 26 15.65 -5.20 7.23
CA GLU A 26 15.78 -4.30 8.36
C GLU A 26 14.63 -4.45 9.36
N ILE A 27 13.40 -4.68 8.89
CA ILE A 27 12.27 -5.01 9.75
C ILE A 27 12.55 -6.33 10.49
N ARG A 28 13.05 -7.36 9.79
CA ARG A 28 13.43 -8.64 10.42
C ARG A 28 14.43 -8.45 11.55
N ARG A 29 15.49 -7.68 11.31
CA ARG A 29 16.52 -7.36 12.33
C ARG A 29 15.95 -6.58 13.51
N ARG A 30 15.08 -5.59 13.24
CA ARG A 30 14.57 -4.70 14.29
C ARG A 30 13.61 -5.40 15.25
N PHE A 31 12.79 -6.32 14.74
CA PHE A 31 11.79 -7.02 15.55
C PHE A 31 12.24 -8.41 16.02
N LEU A 32 13.54 -8.72 15.87
CA LEU A 32 14.16 -10.00 16.25
C LEU A 32 13.38 -11.20 15.69
N VAL A 33 13.17 -11.17 14.38
CA VAL A 33 12.53 -12.27 13.66
C VAL A 33 13.52 -13.44 13.58
N GLU A 34 13.35 -14.44 14.44
CA GLU A 34 14.18 -15.66 14.47
C GLU A 34 13.67 -16.75 13.52
N THR A 35 12.40 -16.69 13.10
CA THR A 35 11.80 -17.66 12.19
C THR A 35 12.30 -17.42 10.75
N GLU A 36 12.68 -18.49 10.05
CA GLU A 36 13.00 -18.46 8.61
C GLU A 36 11.75 -18.45 7.72
N ASP A 37 10.61 -18.89 8.26
CA ASP A 37 9.35 -18.92 7.54
C ASP A 37 8.82 -17.50 7.29
N GLY A 38 8.74 -17.14 6.02
CA GLY A 38 8.07 -15.94 5.56
C GLY A 38 6.60 -16.22 5.25
N ALA A 39 5.72 -15.30 5.63
CA ALA A 39 4.30 -15.36 5.31
C ALA A 39 3.98 -14.65 3.98
N PHE A 40 2.77 -14.94 3.48
CA PHE A 40 2.17 -14.24 2.35
C PHE A 40 1.06 -13.31 2.84
N ILE A 41 0.86 -12.19 2.16
CA ILE A 41 -0.27 -11.29 2.37
C ILE A 41 -1.08 -11.15 1.08
N ASP A 42 -2.36 -10.85 1.21
CA ASP A 42 -3.22 -10.53 0.07
C ASP A 42 -3.03 -9.06 -0.31
N THR A 43 -2.55 -8.82 -1.52
CA THR A 43 -2.31 -7.47 -2.07
C THR A 43 -3.41 -7.01 -3.03
N GLY A 44 -4.59 -7.64 -2.98
CA GLY A 44 -5.71 -7.34 -3.87
C GLY A 44 -5.56 -8.02 -5.24
N ASN A 45 -6.64 -8.00 -6.03
CA ASN A 45 -6.70 -8.58 -7.38
C ASN A 45 -6.32 -10.08 -7.46
N GLN A 46 -6.57 -10.85 -6.40
CA GLN A 46 -6.20 -12.27 -6.30
C GLN A 46 -4.68 -12.55 -6.28
N HIS A 47 -3.84 -11.52 -6.10
CA HIS A 47 -2.40 -11.69 -6.02
C HIS A 47 -1.94 -11.82 -4.56
N ARG A 48 -1.24 -12.93 -4.27
CA ARG A 48 -0.52 -13.14 -3.01
C ARG A 48 0.92 -12.65 -3.14
N THR A 49 1.33 -11.81 -2.20
CA THR A 49 2.70 -11.30 -2.13
C THR A 49 3.45 -11.99 -1.00
N TYR A 50 4.64 -12.52 -1.30
CA TYR A 50 5.55 -13.05 -0.29
C TYR A 50 6.22 -11.90 0.47
N VAL A 51 6.13 -11.90 1.80
CA VAL A 51 6.58 -10.78 2.65
C VAL A 51 7.94 -11.04 3.29
N GLY A 52 8.37 -12.30 3.41
CA GLY A 52 9.61 -12.65 4.13
C GLY A 52 9.61 -12.27 5.62
N LEU A 53 8.44 -11.95 6.18
CA LEU A 53 8.23 -11.67 7.59
C LEU A 53 7.32 -12.74 8.20
N PRO A 54 7.41 -12.97 9.52
CA PRO A 54 6.55 -13.92 10.20
C PRO A 54 5.10 -13.47 10.15
N GLU A 55 4.17 -14.42 10.25
CA GLU A 55 2.74 -14.20 10.04
C GLU A 55 2.19 -13.04 10.90
N GLY A 56 2.58 -12.96 12.18
CA GLY A 56 2.10 -11.90 13.06
C GLY A 56 2.54 -10.49 12.62
N THR A 57 3.75 -10.38 12.06
CA THR A 57 4.27 -9.11 11.54
C THR A 57 3.69 -8.81 10.15
N ALA A 58 3.58 -9.83 9.31
CA ALA A 58 3.00 -9.73 7.98
C ALA A 58 1.54 -9.25 8.03
N GLN A 59 0.69 -9.80 8.91
CA GLN A 59 -0.69 -9.33 9.09
C GLN A 59 -0.76 -7.86 9.56
N SER A 60 0.21 -7.44 10.39
CA SER A 60 0.26 -6.06 10.87
C SER A 60 0.66 -5.10 9.75
N LEU A 61 1.57 -5.53 8.88
CA LEU A 61 1.98 -4.81 7.68
C LEU A 61 0.84 -4.73 6.66
N GLU A 62 0.13 -5.84 6.42
CA GLU A 62 -1.09 -5.89 5.59
C GLU A 62 -2.13 -4.89 6.09
N LYS A 63 -2.40 -4.86 7.40
CA LYS A 63 -3.35 -3.91 7.99
C LYS A 63 -2.96 -2.45 7.74
N LEU A 64 -1.67 -2.12 7.82
CA LEU A 64 -1.19 -0.75 7.55
C LEU A 64 -1.30 -0.39 6.07
N TRP A 65 -1.00 -1.34 5.19
CA TRP A 65 -1.12 -1.16 3.74
C TRP A 65 -2.59 -0.98 3.32
N ARG A 66 -3.50 -1.83 3.82
CA ARG A 66 -4.96 -1.68 3.59
C ARG A 66 -5.53 -0.38 4.12
N GLN A 67 -4.90 0.22 5.15
CA GLN A 67 -5.26 1.54 5.67
C GLN A 67 -4.65 2.70 4.85
N GLY A 68 -3.87 2.43 3.81
CA GLY A 68 -3.20 3.45 3.00
C GLY A 68 -2.10 4.21 3.76
N LYS A 69 -1.59 3.66 4.87
CA LYS A 69 -0.59 4.32 5.72
C LYS A 69 0.84 4.05 5.27
N ILE A 70 1.04 2.97 4.52
CA ILE A 70 2.33 2.56 3.96
C ILE A 70 2.12 2.09 2.53
N GLY A 71 3.15 2.28 1.70
CA GLY A 71 3.26 1.67 0.39
C GLY A 71 4.18 0.45 0.46
N LEU A 72 3.99 -0.44 -0.51
CA LEU A 72 4.75 -1.68 -0.67
C LEU A 72 5.62 -1.55 -1.91
N GLU A 73 6.87 -1.99 -1.80
CA GLU A 73 7.76 -2.14 -2.96
C GLU A 73 7.94 -3.63 -3.25
N LEU A 74 7.51 -4.04 -4.45
CA LEU A 74 7.60 -5.41 -4.94
C LEU A 74 8.81 -5.56 -5.87
N SER A 75 9.46 -6.71 -5.84
CA SER A 75 10.46 -7.07 -6.83
C SER A 75 9.81 -7.27 -8.19
N VAL A 76 10.50 -6.78 -9.23
CA VAL A 76 10.16 -6.99 -10.64
C VAL A 76 10.96 -8.12 -11.28
N GLU A 77 11.93 -8.69 -10.55
CA GLU A 77 12.87 -9.69 -11.07
C GLU A 77 12.31 -11.11 -11.06
N PHE A 78 11.25 -11.34 -10.28
CA PHE A 78 10.65 -12.65 -10.09
C PHE A 78 9.25 -12.69 -10.73
N ASP A 79 8.88 -13.85 -11.26
CA ASP A 79 7.52 -14.13 -11.73
C ASP A 79 6.50 -14.09 -10.56
N ALA A 80 6.99 -14.30 -9.33
CA ALA A 80 6.23 -14.18 -8.10
C ALA A 80 6.31 -12.76 -7.50
N HIS A 81 5.23 -12.32 -6.88
CA HIS A 81 5.20 -11.05 -6.15
C HIS A 81 5.98 -11.19 -4.84
N VAL A 82 7.15 -10.56 -4.76
CA VAL A 82 8.02 -10.59 -3.57
C VAL A 82 8.17 -9.17 -3.03
N LEU A 83 7.81 -8.96 -1.77
CA LEU A 83 8.00 -7.69 -1.08
C LEU A 83 9.47 -7.50 -0.71
N ILE A 84 10.07 -6.40 -1.19
CA ILE A 84 11.48 -6.06 -0.90
C ILE A 84 11.62 -4.95 0.13
N GLY A 85 10.63 -4.05 0.21
CA GLY A 85 10.60 -3.02 1.23
C GLY A 85 9.27 -2.28 1.31
N VAL A 86 9.24 -1.31 2.23
CA VAL A 86 8.06 -0.49 2.52
C VAL A 86 8.45 0.96 2.73
N TYR A 87 7.53 1.86 2.45
CA TYR A 87 7.71 3.29 2.65
C TYR A 87 6.45 3.91 3.28
N PRO A 88 6.58 4.97 4.09
CA PRO A 88 5.42 5.63 4.67
C PRO A 88 4.62 6.37 3.60
N MET A 89 3.30 6.23 3.63
CA MET A 89 2.41 7.11 2.88
C MET A 89 2.15 8.33 3.74
N VAL A 90 2.70 9.47 3.33
CA VAL A 90 2.43 10.76 3.96
C VAL A 90 1.11 11.27 3.38
N PRO A 91 0.08 11.59 4.19
CA PRO A 91 -1.10 12.25 3.65
C PRO A 91 -0.64 13.57 3.00
N SER A 92 -1.13 13.86 1.77
CA SER A 92 -0.93 15.18 1.20
C SER A 92 -1.43 16.23 2.20
N LYS A 93 -0.77 17.39 2.30
CA LYS A 93 -1.16 18.45 3.24
C LYS A 93 -2.65 18.82 3.13
N GLU A 94 -3.26 18.58 1.98
CA GLU A 94 -4.69 18.73 1.69
C GLU A 94 -5.60 17.86 2.59
N HIS A 95 -5.12 16.72 3.09
CA HIS A 95 -5.90 15.86 4.01
C HIS A 95 -5.74 16.26 5.49
N LEU A 96 -4.68 17.00 5.83
CA LEU A 96 -4.40 17.50 7.18
C LEU A 96 -5.00 18.89 7.42
N LEU A 97 -5.13 19.67 6.36
CA LEU A 97 -5.92 20.89 6.32
C LEU A 97 -7.33 20.45 5.95
N GLY A 98 -8.22 20.29 6.93
CA GLY A 98 -9.65 20.14 6.65
C GLY A 98 -10.15 21.23 5.68
N PRO A 99 -11.34 21.07 5.08
CA PRO A 99 -11.86 22.06 4.13
C PRO A 99 -11.72 23.46 4.71
N PRO A 100 -11.21 24.45 3.97
CA PRO A 100 -11.11 25.81 4.47
C PRO A 100 -12.51 26.23 4.89
N ASN A 101 -12.68 26.39 6.21
CA ASN A 101 -13.95 26.74 6.81
C ASN A 101 -14.43 28.01 6.11
N GLY A 102 -15.53 27.88 5.36
CA GLY A 102 -16.03 28.92 4.47
C GLY A 102 -16.43 30.17 5.26
N HIS A 103 -15.55 31.16 5.29
CA HIS A 103 -15.89 32.56 5.50
C HIS A 103 -15.55 33.34 4.22
N HIS A 104 -16.24 32.99 3.13
CA HIS A 104 -16.31 33.85 1.95
C HIS A 104 -17.38 34.93 2.19
N ARG A 105 -16.98 36.03 2.83
CA ARG A 105 -17.65 37.31 2.62
C ARG A 105 -16.80 38.11 1.65
N GLY A 106 -17.31 38.28 0.43
CA GLY A 106 -16.90 39.38 -0.46
C GLY A 106 -16.04 38.99 -1.66
N GLN A 107 -16.73 38.63 -2.75
CA GLN A 107 -16.68 39.36 -4.01
C GLN A 107 -15.44 39.22 -4.94
N SER A 108 -15.76 38.70 -6.13
CA SER A 108 -15.28 39.06 -7.47
C SER A 108 -14.22 38.18 -8.18
N ASN A 109 -14.70 37.70 -9.33
CA ASN A 109 -14.04 37.50 -10.62
C ASN A 109 -13.07 36.33 -10.85
N GLY A 110 -13.63 35.31 -11.52
CA GLY A 110 -13.15 34.96 -12.86
C GLY A 110 -12.06 33.89 -12.96
N HIS A 111 -12.46 32.61 -12.97
CA HIS A 111 -12.14 31.60 -13.98
C HIS A 111 -12.45 30.21 -13.39
N GLY A 112 -13.48 29.56 -13.94
CA GLY A 112 -13.91 28.23 -13.51
C GLY A 112 -12.89 27.18 -13.90
N PHE A 113 -12.38 26.44 -12.91
CA PHE A 113 -11.72 25.17 -13.13
C PHE A 113 -12.77 24.06 -12.93
N VAL A 114 -13.19 23.43 -14.02
CA VAL A 114 -14.06 22.26 -14.02
C VAL A 114 -13.22 21.04 -13.60
N PRO A 115 -13.53 20.33 -12.50
CA PRO A 115 -12.89 19.05 -12.23
C PRO A 115 -13.38 18.03 -13.26
N ARG A 116 -12.43 17.46 -14.01
CA ARG A 116 -12.67 16.41 -14.98
C ARG A 116 -13.08 15.13 -14.23
N GLU A 117 -14.35 14.73 -14.36
CA GLU A 117 -14.82 13.41 -13.95
C GLU A 117 -13.93 12.34 -14.59
N ARG A 118 -13.33 11.47 -13.76
CA ARG A 118 -12.75 10.22 -14.25
C ARG A 118 -13.92 9.28 -14.56
N VAL A 119 -14.33 9.31 -15.82
CA VAL A 119 -15.09 8.23 -16.45
C VAL A 119 -14.20 7.00 -16.42
N CYS A 120 -14.54 6.03 -15.57
CA CYS A 120 -14.12 4.64 -15.77
C CYS A 120 -15.30 3.95 -16.44
N GLU A 121 -15.37 4.01 -17.76
CA GLU A 121 -16.26 3.13 -18.52
C GLU A 121 -15.63 2.79 -19.87
N GLU A 122 -15.99 1.58 -20.30
CA GLU A 122 -15.83 0.97 -21.62
C GLU A 122 -14.66 -0.01 -21.76
N SER A 123 -14.88 -1.29 -21.43
CA SER A 123 -15.49 -2.35 -22.26
C SER A 123 -14.45 -3.01 -23.18
N VAL A 124 -14.17 -4.28 -22.93
CA VAL A 124 -13.46 -5.15 -23.88
C VAL A 124 -14.51 -5.87 -24.73
N PRO A 125 -14.52 -5.72 -26.06
CA PRO A 125 -15.42 -6.49 -26.89
C PRO A 125 -14.88 -7.91 -27.09
N GLU A 126 -15.80 -8.85 -26.89
CA GLU A 126 -15.83 -10.20 -27.42
C GLU A 126 -15.57 -10.20 -28.93
N VAL A 127 -14.57 -10.95 -29.41
CA VAL A 127 -14.40 -11.22 -30.83
C VAL A 127 -14.30 -12.73 -31.08
N ALA A 128 -15.28 -13.17 -31.86
CA ALA A 128 -15.55 -14.53 -32.25
C ALA A 128 -14.57 -15.06 -33.33
N ARG A 129 -14.26 -16.36 -33.22
CA ARG A 129 -14.42 -17.41 -34.25
C ARG A 129 -14.12 -17.07 -35.72
N VAL A 130 -12.99 -17.58 -36.22
CA VAL A 130 -12.72 -18.01 -37.63
C VAL A 130 -11.72 -19.17 -37.51
N LYS A 131 -11.98 -20.46 -37.80
CA LYS A 131 -12.37 -21.23 -39.00
C LYS A 131 -11.42 -21.13 -40.20
N GLU A 132 -10.46 -22.04 -40.25
CA GLU A 132 -9.68 -22.45 -41.43
C GLU A 132 -9.00 -23.79 -41.09
N ARG A 133 -8.89 -24.83 -41.91
CA ARG A 133 -9.57 -25.34 -43.10
C ARG A 133 -9.33 -26.85 -43.08
#